data_AF-A0A3R7MYP7-F1
#
_entry.id   AF-A0A3R7MYP7-F1
#
_cell.length_a   1.000
_cell.length_b   1.000
_cell.length_c   1.000
_cell.angle_alpha   90.00
_cell.angle_beta   90.00
_cell.angle_gamma   90.00
#
_symmetry.space_group_name_H-M   'P 1'
#
loop_
_entity.id
_entity.type
_entity.pdbx_description
1 polymer ?
#
loop_
_entity_poly.entity_id
_entity_poly.type
_entity_poly.pdbx_seq_one_letter_code
_entity_poly.pdbx_strand_id
1 'polypeptide(L)'
;SRDDAGSFLRQYCELGIYSQDPFQSLDQEGVGELMRMAVTKGRRVKPMLKLGICGEHGGDPATIEFCHRIGLNYVSCSPFRVPVATVAAAHAALKEKKRMEQEYKKIAAKL
;
A
#
# COMPACT_ATOMS: atom_id res chain seq x y z
N SER A 1 7.14 9.90 -19.61
CA SER A 1 5.81 10.10 -19.01
C SER A 1 5.09 8.76 -18.88
N ARG A 2 3.99 8.65 -18.11
CA ARG A 2 3.06 7.49 -18.19
C ARG A 2 2.55 7.33 -19.63
N ASP A 3 2.33 8.45 -20.31
CA ASP A 3 1.76 8.49 -21.66
C ASP A 3 2.69 7.87 -22.72
N ASP A 4 4.01 7.89 -22.49
CA ASP A 4 5.00 7.29 -23.40
C ASP A 4 5.25 5.81 -23.11
N ALA A 5 4.86 5.36 -21.91
CA ALA A 5 5.18 4.02 -21.40
C ALA A 5 4.40 2.91 -22.13
N GLY A 6 3.27 3.24 -22.76
CA GLY A 6 2.44 2.26 -23.47
C GLY A 6 3.18 1.49 -24.58
N SER A 7 4.21 2.09 -25.16
CA SER A 7 5.02 1.49 -26.23
C SER A 7 5.86 0.28 -25.79
N PHE A 8 6.20 0.17 -24.51
CA PHE A 8 7.09 -0.90 -23.99
C PHE A 8 6.55 -1.60 -22.74
N LEU A 9 5.71 -0.94 -21.94
CA LEU A 9 5.31 -1.45 -20.61
C LEU A 9 4.59 -2.79 -20.69
N ARG A 10 3.74 -2.97 -21.71
CA ARG A 10 3.06 -4.24 -21.95
C ARG A 10 4.04 -5.39 -22.15
N GLN A 11 5.05 -5.20 -23.00
CA GLN A 11 6.07 -6.20 -23.27
C GLN A 11 6.87 -6.52 -22.00
N TYR A 12 7.14 -5.52 -21.17
CA TYR A 12 7.88 -5.71 -19.91
C TYR A 12 7.09 -6.57 -18.92
N CYS A 13 5.77 -6.41 -18.85
CA CYS A 13 4.91 -7.28 -18.06
C CYS A 13 4.85 -8.70 -18.64
N GLU A 14 4.73 -8.85 -19.97
CA GLU A 14 4.71 -10.16 -20.64
C GLU A 14 6.03 -10.94 -20.45
N LEU A 15 7.16 -10.23 -20.39
CA LEU A 15 8.49 -10.80 -20.12
C LEU A 15 8.76 -11.00 -18.62
N GLY A 16 7.85 -10.60 -17.73
CA GLY A 16 8.01 -10.71 -16.29
C GLY A 16 9.07 -9.77 -15.69
N ILE A 17 9.52 -8.75 -16.44
CA ILE A 17 10.41 -7.70 -15.92
C ILE A 17 9.67 -6.92 -14.83
N TYR A 18 8.40 -6.59 -15.08
CA TYR A 18 7.47 -6.15 -14.05
C TYR A 18 6.42 -7.24 -13.81
N SER A 19 6.09 -7.48 -12.55
CA SER A 19 5.02 -8.43 -12.19
C SER A 19 3.63 -7.91 -12.60
N GLN A 20 3.46 -6.60 -12.68
CA GLN A 20 2.22 -5.91 -13.06
C GLN A 20 2.53 -4.45 -13.41
N ASP A 21 1.55 -3.77 -14.00
CA ASP A 21 1.64 -2.33 -14.33
C ASP A 21 1.84 -1.48 -13.05
N PRO A 22 2.99 -0.81 -12.87
CA PRO A 22 3.30 -0.03 -11.68
C PRO A 22 2.45 1.24 -11.55
N PHE A 23 1.74 1.66 -12.61
CA PHE A 23 0.78 2.76 -12.54
C PHE A 23 -0.59 2.33 -12.01
N GLN A 24 -0.87 1.02 -11.97
CA GLN A 24 -2.10 0.45 -11.41
C GLN A 24 -1.91 0.00 -9.96
N SER A 25 -0.83 -0.73 -9.68
CA SER A 25 -0.47 -1.17 -8.33
C SER A 25 0.90 -0.62 -7.96
N LEU A 26 1.01 -0.10 -6.73
CA LEU A 26 2.21 0.58 -6.26
C LEU A 26 3.40 -0.39 -6.22
N ASP A 27 4.51 0.00 -6.85
CA ASP A 27 5.81 -0.63 -6.61
C ASP A 27 6.23 -0.44 -5.15
N GLN A 28 6.17 -1.51 -4.36
CA GLN A 28 6.44 -1.46 -2.91
C GLN A 28 7.94 -1.48 -2.57
N GLU A 29 8.80 -1.87 -3.51
CA GLU A 29 10.24 -2.00 -3.32
C GLU A 29 10.95 -0.67 -3.62
N GLY A 30 10.60 -0.01 -4.73
CA GLY A 30 11.12 1.31 -5.09
C GLY A 30 10.28 2.43 -4.52
N VAL A 31 9.14 2.72 -5.14
CA VAL A 31 8.27 3.87 -4.76
C VAL A 31 7.78 3.75 -3.31
N GLY A 32 7.47 2.53 -2.87
CA GLY A 32 7.08 2.24 -1.50
C GLY A 32 8.14 2.60 -0.46
N GLU A 33 9.43 2.47 -0.78
CA GLU A 33 10.50 2.87 0.13
C GLU A 33 10.54 4.39 0.33
N LEU A 34 10.32 5.16 -0.76
CA LEU A 34 10.19 6.61 -0.66
C LEU A 34 9.01 7.00 0.22
N MET A 35 7.88 6.29 0.09
CA MET A 35 6.71 6.51 0.96
C MET A 35 7.00 6.18 2.43
N ARG A 36 7.65 5.06 2.72
CA ARG A 36 8.08 4.69 4.09
C ARG A 36 8.96 5.80 4.69
N MET A 37 9.97 6.22 3.95
CA MET A 37 10.87 7.29 4.36
C MET A 37 10.10 8.60 4.65
N ALA A 38 9.14 8.97 3.81
CA ALA A 38 8.34 10.18 4.00
C ALA A 38 7.49 10.09 5.28
N VAL A 39 6.83 8.95 5.54
CA VAL A 39 6.05 8.74 6.77
C VAL A 39 6.94 8.85 8.00
N THR A 40 8.07 8.13 8.03
CA THR A 40 8.99 8.12 9.17
C THR A 40 9.59 9.49 9.42
N LYS A 41 10.14 10.14 8.39
CA LYS A 41 10.78 11.46 8.53
C LYS A 41 9.78 12.55 8.89
N GLY A 42 8.58 12.53 8.28
CA GLY A 42 7.52 13.49 8.57
C GLY A 42 7.04 13.37 10.02
N ARG A 43 6.79 12.14 10.49
CA ARG A 43 6.33 11.91 11.87
C ARG A 43 7.41 12.06 12.92
N ARG A 44 8.69 11.94 12.57
CA ARG A 44 9.80 12.30 13.46
C ARG A 44 9.76 13.78 13.86
N VAL A 45 9.32 14.65 12.95
CA VAL A 45 9.18 16.11 13.22
C VAL A 45 7.82 16.44 13.80
N LYS A 46 6.74 15.85 13.26
CA LYS A 46 5.36 16.06 13.72
C LYS A 46 4.68 14.71 13.96
N PRO A 47 4.71 14.16 15.20
CA PRO A 47 4.25 12.80 15.50
C PRO A 47 2.82 12.48 15.03
N MET A 48 1.93 13.47 15.11
CA MET A 48 0.52 13.34 14.73
C MET A 48 0.22 13.83 13.30
N LEU A 49 1.24 13.94 12.43
CA LEU A 49 1.05 14.34 11.03
C LEU A 49 0.12 13.37 10.31
N LYS A 50 -0.97 13.92 9.77
CA LYS A 50 -1.93 13.18 8.94
C LYS A 50 -1.36 13.02 7.54
N LEU A 51 -1.35 11.79 7.05
CA LEU A 51 -0.83 11.42 5.74
C LEU A 51 -1.86 10.54 5.02
N GLY A 52 -2.00 10.73 3.73
CA GLY A 52 -2.84 9.89 2.88
C GLY A 52 -2.29 9.77 1.48
N ILE A 53 -2.90 8.89 0.68
CA ILE A 53 -2.56 8.68 -0.74
C ILE A 53 -3.78 8.99 -1.61
N CYS A 54 -3.53 9.52 -2.81
CA CYS A 54 -4.54 9.76 -3.84
C CYS A 54 -4.06 9.20 -5.19
N GLY A 55 -4.91 9.26 -6.20
CA GLY A 55 -4.62 8.77 -7.55
C GLY A 55 -5.13 7.36 -7.79
N GLU A 56 -4.60 6.70 -8.82
CA GLU A 56 -5.07 5.37 -9.22
C GLU A 56 -4.81 4.32 -8.14
N HIS A 57 -3.62 4.36 -7.53
CA HIS A 57 -3.21 3.40 -6.50
C HIS A 57 -4.07 3.44 -5.24
N GLY A 58 -4.76 4.56 -4.98
CA GLY A 58 -5.66 4.70 -3.83
C GLY A 58 -6.89 3.78 -3.89
N GLY A 59 -7.16 3.18 -5.05
CA GLY A 59 -8.24 2.19 -5.25
C GLY A 59 -7.75 0.75 -5.44
N ASP A 60 -6.43 0.50 -5.39
CA ASP A 60 -5.83 -0.84 -5.55
C ASP A 60 -5.73 -1.54 -4.18
N PRO A 61 -6.35 -2.72 -3.97
CA PRO A 61 -6.30 -3.42 -2.69
C PRO A 61 -4.89 -3.72 -2.18
N ALA A 62 -3.94 -4.07 -3.06
CA ALA A 62 -2.57 -4.37 -2.64
C ALA A 62 -1.86 -3.11 -2.12
N THR A 63 -2.05 -1.98 -2.81
CA THR A 63 -1.55 -0.68 -2.36
C THR A 63 -2.22 -0.21 -1.07
N ILE A 64 -3.53 -0.40 -0.92
CA ILE A 64 -4.24 -0.02 0.31
C ILE A 64 -3.71 -0.81 1.50
N GLU A 65 -3.48 -2.11 1.35
CA GLU A 65 -2.85 -2.93 2.38
C GLU A 65 -1.44 -2.43 2.71
N PHE A 66 -0.65 -2.08 1.70
CA PHE A 66 0.66 -1.45 1.90
C PHE A 66 0.57 -0.14 2.69
N CYS A 67 -0.32 0.76 2.30
CA CYS A 67 -0.54 2.05 2.94
C CYS A 67 -0.93 1.90 4.41
N HIS A 68 -1.79 0.91 4.71
CA HIS A 68 -2.14 0.54 6.08
C HIS A 68 -0.90 0.13 6.88
N ARG A 69 -0.06 -0.78 6.34
CA ARG A 69 1.15 -1.25 7.03
C ARG A 69 2.17 -0.15 7.30
N ILE A 70 2.32 0.81 6.39
CA ILE A 70 3.23 1.95 6.60
C ILE A 70 2.59 3.07 7.43
N GLY A 71 1.34 2.90 7.86
CA GLY A 71 0.66 3.77 8.82
C GLY A 71 0.05 5.02 8.22
N LEU A 72 -0.35 5.04 6.94
CA LEU A 72 -1.17 6.13 6.40
C LEU A 72 -2.52 6.23 7.13
N ASN A 73 -3.09 7.43 7.15
CA ASN A 73 -4.36 7.71 7.84
C ASN A 73 -5.57 7.52 6.95
N TYR A 74 -5.43 7.71 5.63
CA TYR A 74 -6.53 7.57 4.69
C TYR A 74 -6.01 7.24 3.27
N VAL A 75 -6.92 6.73 2.45
CA VAL A 75 -6.77 6.55 1.01
C VAL A 75 -7.87 7.35 0.31
N SER A 76 -7.57 7.88 -0.87
CA SER A 76 -8.52 8.62 -1.71
C SER A 76 -8.53 8.00 -3.11
N CYS A 77 -9.72 7.61 -3.57
CA CYS A 77 -9.93 6.95 -4.85
C CYS A 77 -11.17 7.50 -5.56
N SER A 78 -11.34 7.13 -6.83
CA SER A 78 -12.54 7.49 -7.60
C SER A 78 -13.82 6.96 -6.95
N PRO A 79 -14.98 7.65 -7.11
CA PRO A 79 -16.21 7.31 -6.39
C PRO A 79 -16.62 5.84 -6.50
N PHE A 80 -16.51 5.24 -7.69
CA PHE A 80 -16.88 3.84 -7.93
C PHE A 80 -15.94 2.83 -7.25
N ARG A 81 -14.72 3.24 -6.89
CA ARG A 81 -13.76 2.39 -6.16
C ARG A 81 -13.86 2.53 -4.64
N VAL A 82 -14.66 3.46 -4.13
CA VAL A 82 -14.85 3.64 -2.67
C VAL A 82 -15.29 2.33 -1.98
N PRO A 83 -16.24 1.53 -2.52
CA PRO A 83 -16.59 0.25 -1.90
C PRO A 83 -15.42 -0.73 -1.84
N VAL A 84 -14.66 -0.85 -2.93
CA VAL A 84 -13.47 -1.72 -3.01
C VAL A 84 -12.42 -1.27 -1.99
N ALA A 85 -12.13 0.03 -1.94
CA ALA A 85 -11.16 0.57 -1.00
C ALA A 85 -11.57 0.37 0.46
N THR A 86 -12.87 0.48 0.76
CA THR A 86 -13.42 0.24 2.09
C THR A 86 -13.21 -1.21 2.54
N VAL A 87 -13.55 -2.17 1.68
CA VAL A 87 -13.35 -3.60 1.96
C VAL A 87 -11.87 -3.95 2.07
N ALA A 88 -11.03 -3.41 1.17
CA ALA A 88 -9.59 -3.64 1.20
C ALA A 88 -8.94 -3.11 2.50
N ALA A 89 -9.32 -1.91 2.95
CA ALA A 89 -8.85 -1.34 4.20
C ALA A 89 -9.29 -2.17 5.42
N ALA A 90 -10.55 -2.63 5.44
CA ALA A 90 -11.05 -3.53 6.49
C ALA A 90 -10.28 -4.86 6.51
N HIS A 91 -10.04 -5.45 5.33
CA HIS A 91 -9.24 -6.67 5.21
C HIS A 91 -7.80 -6.48 5.71
N ALA A 92 -7.15 -5.35 5.39
CA ALA A 92 -5.80 -5.04 5.86
C ALA A 92 -5.75 -4.99 7.40
N ALA A 93 -6.69 -4.28 8.03
CA ALA A 93 -6.80 -4.20 9.48
C ALA A 93 -7.06 -5.57 10.13
N LEU A 94 -7.94 -6.39 9.55
CA LEU A 94 -8.22 -7.74 10.06
C LEU A 94 -7.01 -8.68 9.95
N LYS A 95 -6.27 -8.62 8.84
CA LYS A 95 -5.03 -9.41 8.66
C LYS A 95 -3.98 -9.02 9.69
N GLU A 96 -3.77 -7.73 9.93
CA GLU A 96 -2.85 -7.26 10.96
C GLU A 96 -3.26 -7.73 12.34
N LYS A 97 -4.54 -7.59 12.70
CA LYS A 97 -5.07 -8.08 13.99
C LYS A 97 -4.82 -9.58 14.18
N LYS A 98 -5.14 -10.41 13.18
CA LYS A 98 -4.88 -11.86 13.23
C LYS A 98 -3.39 -12.17 13.39
N ARG A 99 -2.52 -11.45 12.69
CA ARG A 99 -1.05 -11.61 12.81
C ARG A 99 -0.59 -11.31 14.23
N MET A 100 -1.05 -10.21 14.84
CA MET A 100 -0.71 -9.84 16.21
C MET A 100 -1.20 -10.89 17.23
N GLU A 101 -2.42 -11.40 17.07
CA GLU A 101 -2.96 -12.47 17.94
C GLU A 101 -2.12 -13.75 17.86
N GLN A 102 -1.68 -14.13 16.66
CA GLN A 102 -0.82 -15.29 16.46
C GLN A 102 0.56 -15.08 17.08
N GLU A 103 1.13 -13.89 16.93
CA GLU A 103 2.42 -13.54 17.50
C GLU A 103 2.39 -13.55 19.03
N TYR A 104 1.35 -12.98 19.64
CA TYR A 104 1.11 -13.06 21.08
C TYR A 104 1.03 -14.52 21.57
N LYS A 105 0.23 -15.37 20.89
CA LYS A 105 0.13 -16.80 21.25
C LYS A 105 1.48 -17.51 21.18
N LYS A 106 2.30 -17.19 20.17
CA LYS A 106 3.65 -17.76 20.03
C LYS A 106 4.59 -17.32 21.14
N ILE A 107 4.53 -16.07 21.57
CA ILE A 107 5.33 -15.55 22.69
C ILE A 107 4.89 -16.22 23.99
N ALA A 108 3.60 -16.26 24.26
CA ALA A 108 3.04 -16.88 25.46
C ALA A 108 3.37 -18.38 25.58
N ALA A 109 3.46 -19.10 24.46
CA ALA A 109 3.83 -20.51 24.44
C ALA A 109 5.33 -20.79 24.65
N LYS A 110 6.19 -19.75 24.62
CA LYS A 110 7.65 -19.86 24.86
C LYS A 110 8.06 -19.48 26.29
N LEU A 111 7.13 -18.93 27.07
CA LEU A 111 7.28 -18.60 28.48
C LEU A 111 6.85 -19.79 29.34
#